data_AF-A0A961DAB9-F1
#
_entry.id   AF-A0A961DAB9-F1
#
_cell.length_a   1.000
_cell.length_b   1.000
_cell.length_c   1.000
_cell.angle_alpha   90.00
_cell.angle_beta   90.00
_cell.angle_gamma   90.00
#
_symmetry.space_group_name_H-M   'P 1'
#
loop_
_entity.id
_entity.type
_entity.pdbx_description
1 polymer ?
#
loop_
_entity_poly.entity_id
_entity_poly.type
_entity_poly.pdbx_seq_one_letter_code
_entity_poly.pdbx_strand_id
1 'polypeptide(L)'
;EFAGLFAPKPQGMNTANDWTKEMSTKGFPDLQKLYTTFGKKDNVLLVRGEHFPHNYNAVTRSAFYTFVNKHFKLGFPSPVIEKDYEPLTRDQLTVWDDKHPAPKAGDPEFERKLLKWFTEDAEKQLAAADPKVLREGIEVTIGRTYDKAGEVEWELKDKQDRGDHLEMTGTLTNKTHGEELNVDWLYPKKWNGRVVIWLDDAGKSGIQNDDVKKLIAGGSAVLGVDLLFQGGEPAKQNRIVANPREFAGYTYGYNNALFAQRTHDVLTLVSFLRNTKVGSHPSPKTVCVAAFGAQTGPIAVAALALAGEQVDLAALSTHGFRFGKVLDYRDPMFLPGGAKYRDLPGMLSLYDQKKRWVAGENEDRKPPAIDWLMK
;
A
#
# COMPACT_ATOMS: atom_id res chain seq x y z
N GLU A 1 14.88 -21.21 6.77
CA GLU A 1 16.06 -20.34 6.62
C GLU A 1 16.19 -19.88 5.18
N PHE A 2 16.05 -18.58 4.87
CA PHE A 2 16.09 -18.05 3.50
C PHE A 2 17.47 -18.23 2.85
N ALA A 3 18.55 -18.18 3.63
CA ALA A 3 19.90 -18.36 3.12
C ALA A 3 20.10 -19.75 2.46
N GLY A 4 19.35 -20.76 2.87
CA GLY A 4 19.43 -22.12 2.33
C GLY A 4 18.88 -22.28 0.91
N LEU A 5 18.06 -21.34 0.41
CA LEU A 5 17.49 -21.38 -0.94
C LEU A 5 18.56 -21.29 -2.05
N PHE A 6 19.78 -20.85 -1.71
CA PHE A 6 20.89 -20.78 -2.64
C PHE A 6 21.61 -22.13 -2.84
N ALA A 7 21.36 -23.11 -1.97
CA ALA A 7 22.01 -24.41 -2.06
C ALA A 7 21.68 -25.13 -3.39
N PRO A 8 22.65 -25.84 -4.00
CA PRO A 8 24.02 -26.06 -3.55
C PRO A 8 25.05 -25.13 -4.22
N LYS A 9 24.62 -23.96 -4.75
CA LYS A 9 25.53 -23.02 -5.42
C LYS A 9 26.52 -22.41 -4.40
N PRO A 10 27.72 -21.98 -4.82
CA PRO A 10 28.69 -21.39 -3.90
C PRO A 10 28.13 -20.20 -3.11
N GLN A 11 28.20 -20.25 -1.77
CA GLN A 11 27.69 -19.21 -0.89
C GLN A 11 28.73 -18.84 0.18
N GLY A 12 29.09 -17.56 0.23
CA GLY A 12 29.95 -17.00 1.28
C GLY A 12 29.13 -16.18 2.27
N MET A 13 29.42 -16.33 3.56
CA MET A 13 28.81 -15.56 4.64
C MET A 13 29.90 -15.07 5.61
N ASN A 14 29.59 -14.07 6.43
CA ASN A 14 30.48 -13.56 7.46
C ASN A 14 29.74 -13.21 8.75
N THR A 15 30.48 -13.08 9.86
CA THR A 15 29.95 -12.70 11.19
C THR A 15 30.71 -11.54 11.80
N ALA A 16 30.02 -10.61 12.45
CA ALA A 16 30.59 -9.51 13.23
C ALA A 16 30.07 -9.53 14.68
N ASN A 17 30.56 -8.64 15.54
CA ASN A 17 30.02 -8.40 16.89
C ASN A 17 28.69 -7.63 16.87
N ASP A 18 27.78 -8.05 16.01
CA ASP A 18 26.45 -7.49 15.85
C ASP A 18 25.41 -8.63 15.85
N TRP A 19 24.22 -8.38 15.31
CA TRP A 19 23.16 -9.39 15.21
C TRP A 19 23.57 -10.64 14.42
N THR A 20 24.69 -10.63 13.67
CA THR A 20 25.18 -11.78 12.89
C THR A 20 26.08 -12.74 13.69
N LYS A 21 26.51 -12.38 14.91
CA LYS A 21 27.48 -13.17 15.71
C LYS A 21 27.08 -14.61 15.96
N GLU A 22 25.78 -14.88 16.03
CA GLU A 22 25.25 -16.22 16.30
C GLU A 22 25.26 -17.14 15.07
N MET A 23 25.53 -16.60 13.87
CA MET A 23 25.51 -17.40 12.64
C MET A 23 26.54 -18.55 12.70
N SER A 24 27.67 -18.36 13.41
CA SER A 24 28.67 -19.42 13.56
C SER A 24 28.19 -20.64 14.35
N THR A 25 27.18 -20.47 15.23
CA THR A 25 26.69 -21.53 16.11
C THR A 25 25.27 -22.00 15.78
N LYS A 26 24.39 -21.10 15.31
CA LYS A 26 22.97 -21.40 15.08
C LYS A 26 22.58 -21.55 13.61
N GLY A 27 23.29 -20.93 12.66
CA GLY A 27 22.85 -20.91 11.25
C GLY A 27 23.79 -21.65 10.29
N PHE A 28 25.09 -21.38 10.34
CA PHE A 28 26.06 -21.98 9.43
C PHE A 28 26.17 -23.50 9.56
N PRO A 29 26.13 -24.11 10.76
CA PRO A 29 26.09 -25.57 10.88
C PRO A 29 24.90 -26.20 10.15
N ASP A 30 23.73 -25.56 10.18
CA ASP A 30 22.54 -26.06 9.51
C ASP A 30 22.61 -25.87 7.98
N LEU A 31 23.17 -24.75 7.52
CA LEU A 31 23.50 -24.61 6.09
C LEU A 31 24.49 -25.67 5.64
N GLN A 32 25.53 -25.97 6.41
CA GLN A 32 26.50 -26.99 6.05
C GLN A 32 25.87 -28.40 5.99
N LYS A 33 24.94 -28.72 6.91
CA LYS A 33 24.14 -29.96 6.83
C LYS A 33 23.31 -30.01 5.55
N LEU A 34 22.62 -28.92 5.20
CA LEU A 34 21.85 -28.81 3.94
C LEU A 34 22.75 -29.01 2.72
N TYR A 35 23.88 -28.33 2.63
CA TYR A 35 24.82 -28.48 1.51
C TYR A 35 25.39 -29.91 1.42
N THR A 36 25.50 -30.62 2.55
CA THR A 36 25.93 -32.03 2.59
C THR A 36 24.90 -32.95 1.92
N THR A 37 23.59 -32.68 2.01
CA THR A 37 22.58 -33.52 1.33
C THR A 37 22.69 -33.46 -0.20
N PHE A 38 23.30 -32.41 -0.73
CA PHE A 38 23.61 -32.26 -2.15
C PHE A 38 25.01 -32.75 -2.54
N GLY A 39 25.78 -33.31 -1.60
CA GLY A 39 27.19 -33.68 -1.83
C GLY A 39 28.10 -32.47 -2.09
N LYS A 40 27.70 -31.28 -1.63
CA LYS A 40 28.41 -30.01 -1.87
C LYS A 40 28.73 -29.27 -0.57
N LYS A 41 29.07 -30.01 0.51
CA LYS A 41 29.38 -29.46 1.84
C LYS A 41 30.30 -28.22 1.80
N ASP A 42 31.33 -28.23 0.95
CA ASP A 42 32.34 -27.18 0.86
C ASP A 42 31.98 -26.01 -0.08
N ASN A 43 30.77 -26.01 -0.64
CA ASN A 43 30.26 -24.87 -1.40
C ASN A 43 29.72 -23.75 -0.48
N VAL A 44 29.66 -23.95 0.83
CA VAL A 44 29.30 -22.90 1.79
C VAL A 44 30.49 -22.53 2.67
N LEU A 45 30.75 -21.23 2.83
CA LEU A 45 31.87 -20.68 3.60
C LEU A 45 31.36 -19.69 4.66
N LEU A 46 31.94 -19.73 5.86
CA LEU A 46 31.77 -18.70 6.88
C LEU A 46 33.10 -18.03 7.23
N VAL A 47 33.17 -16.72 7.03
CA VAL A 47 34.29 -15.88 7.45
C VAL A 47 33.97 -15.27 8.81
N ARG A 48 34.67 -15.74 9.84
CA ARG A 48 34.42 -15.32 11.22
C ARG A 48 35.13 -14.01 11.53
N GLY A 49 34.38 -13.02 12.02
CA GLY A 49 34.86 -11.67 12.30
C GLY A 49 34.22 -11.07 13.55
N GLU A 50 33.82 -11.89 14.52
CA GLU A 50 33.09 -11.45 15.73
C GLU A 50 33.91 -10.55 16.66
N HIS A 51 35.19 -10.30 16.36
CA HIS A 51 36.03 -9.31 17.04
C HIS A 51 35.94 -7.92 16.42
N PHE A 52 35.31 -7.77 15.24
CA PHE A 52 34.99 -6.48 14.64
C PHE A 52 33.58 -6.04 15.03
N PRO A 53 33.33 -4.75 15.36
CA PRO A 53 31.98 -4.26 15.66
C PRO A 53 30.99 -4.49 14.51
N HIS A 54 31.41 -4.23 13.28
CA HIS A 54 30.68 -4.48 12.04
C HIS A 54 31.65 -4.89 10.94
N ASN A 55 31.14 -5.56 9.90
CA ASN A 55 31.95 -6.07 8.79
C ASN A 55 31.61 -5.44 7.45
N TYR A 56 32.62 -4.80 6.87
CA TYR A 56 32.95 -4.78 5.44
C TYR A 56 34.38 -4.22 5.32
N ASN A 57 35.23 -4.64 6.26
CA ASN A 57 36.62 -4.19 6.44
C ASN A 57 37.56 -4.94 5.48
N ALA A 58 38.84 -4.54 5.44
CA ALA A 58 39.81 -5.13 4.51
C ALA A 58 39.92 -6.66 4.63
N VAL A 59 39.82 -7.22 5.84
CA VAL A 59 39.88 -8.68 6.09
C VAL A 59 38.69 -9.39 5.45
N THR A 60 37.49 -8.89 5.70
CA THR A 60 36.25 -9.46 5.12
C THR A 60 36.14 -9.24 3.62
N ARG A 61 36.60 -8.10 3.10
CA ARG A 61 36.70 -7.85 1.66
C ARG A 61 37.68 -8.80 0.99
N SER A 62 38.85 -9.03 1.59
CA SER A 62 39.82 -10.01 1.07
C SER A 62 39.23 -11.42 0.97
N ALA A 63 38.45 -11.85 1.97
CA ALA A 63 37.76 -13.12 1.92
C ALA A 63 36.69 -13.17 0.81
N PHE A 64 35.91 -12.09 0.64
CA PHE A 64 34.95 -11.95 -0.46
C PHE A 64 35.64 -11.98 -1.84
N TYR A 65 36.70 -11.21 -2.04
CA TYR A 65 37.48 -11.19 -3.27
C TYR A 65 38.06 -12.57 -3.59
N THR A 66 38.58 -13.28 -2.58
CA THR A 66 39.10 -14.64 -2.72
C THR A 66 38.01 -15.62 -3.12
N PHE A 67 36.82 -15.50 -2.52
CA PHE A 67 35.64 -16.30 -2.85
C PHE A 67 35.22 -16.07 -4.31
N VAL A 68 35.08 -14.81 -4.74
CA VAL A 68 34.73 -14.47 -6.13
C VAL A 68 35.80 -14.97 -7.09
N ASN A 69 37.09 -14.73 -6.80
CA ASN A 69 38.20 -15.19 -7.62
C ASN A 69 38.18 -16.71 -7.86
N LYS A 70 37.94 -17.50 -6.80
CA LYS A 70 37.79 -18.96 -6.88
C LYS A 70 36.62 -19.38 -7.76
N HIS A 71 35.43 -18.83 -7.52
CA HIS A 71 34.20 -19.33 -8.14
C HIS A 71 33.98 -18.80 -9.57
N PHE A 72 34.50 -17.61 -9.88
CA PHE A 72 34.48 -17.03 -11.22
C PHE A 72 35.73 -17.37 -12.03
N LYS A 73 36.69 -18.11 -11.45
CA LYS A 73 37.94 -18.54 -12.08
C LYS A 73 38.74 -17.36 -12.66
N LEU A 74 38.85 -16.28 -11.89
CA LEU A 74 39.45 -15.03 -12.37
C LEU A 74 40.99 -15.08 -12.45
N GLY A 75 41.62 -16.11 -11.89
CA GLY A 75 43.06 -16.37 -12.05
C GLY A 75 43.98 -15.52 -11.16
N PHE A 76 43.45 -14.77 -10.19
CA PHE A 76 44.28 -14.03 -9.25
C PHE A 76 44.92 -14.95 -8.21
N PRO A 77 46.13 -14.63 -7.70
CA PRO A 77 46.69 -15.29 -6.53
C PRO A 77 45.73 -15.21 -5.33
N SER A 78 45.60 -16.31 -4.59
CA SER A 78 44.76 -16.38 -3.39
C SER A 78 45.63 -16.49 -2.12
N PRO A 79 45.28 -15.82 -1.00
CA PRO A 79 44.15 -14.90 -0.87
C PRO A 79 44.32 -13.63 -1.70
N VAL A 80 43.20 -13.10 -2.20
CA VAL A 80 43.19 -11.82 -2.91
C VAL A 80 43.24 -10.71 -1.86
N ILE A 81 44.42 -10.09 -1.74
CA ILE A 81 44.65 -8.97 -0.82
C ILE A 81 44.39 -7.67 -1.57
N GLU A 82 43.58 -6.79 -0.96
CA GLU A 82 43.36 -5.46 -1.48
C GLU A 82 44.68 -4.67 -1.46
N LYS A 83 44.96 -3.96 -2.55
CA LYS A 83 46.12 -3.09 -2.62
C LYS A 83 45.74 -1.71 -2.14
N ASP A 84 46.71 -0.99 -1.61
CA ASP A 84 46.56 0.43 -1.40
C ASP A 84 46.24 1.12 -2.73
N TYR A 85 45.33 2.09 -2.66
CA TYR A 85 45.00 2.97 -3.76
C TYR A 85 45.01 4.40 -3.22
N GLU A 86 45.35 5.36 -4.07
CA GLU A 86 45.19 6.77 -3.73
C GLU A 86 43.73 7.15 -3.97
N PRO A 87 42.96 7.51 -2.92
CA PRO A 87 41.61 8.00 -3.12
C PRO A 87 41.65 9.29 -3.94
N LEU A 88 40.68 9.45 -4.85
CA LEU A 88 40.51 10.72 -5.55
C LEU A 88 40.34 11.85 -4.52
N THR A 89 41.01 12.97 -4.76
CA THR A 89 40.84 14.18 -3.96
C THR A 89 39.41 14.69 -4.06
N ARG A 90 38.99 15.54 -3.10
CA ARG A 90 37.68 16.20 -3.14
C ARG A 90 37.46 16.92 -4.47
N ASP A 91 38.49 17.60 -4.98
CA ASP A 91 38.43 18.37 -6.23
C ASP A 91 38.26 17.48 -7.46
N GLN A 92 38.76 16.24 -7.41
CA GLN A 92 38.56 15.24 -8.47
C GLN A 92 37.19 14.55 -8.41
N LEU A 93 36.54 14.52 -7.24
CA LEU A 93 35.24 13.87 -7.02
C LEU A 93 34.06 14.83 -7.10
N THR A 94 34.29 16.12 -6.89
CA THR A 94 33.21 17.10 -6.80
C THR A 94 32.68 17.46 -8.18
N VAL A 95 31.36 17.56 -8.29
CA VAL A 95 30.70 18.15 -9.46
C VAL A 95 30.57 19.67 -9.33
N TRP A 96 31.10 20.25 -8.24
CA TRP A 96 30.99 21.67 -7.91
C TRP A 96 32.25 22.42 -8.31
N ASP A 97 32.09 23.58 -8.94
CA ASP A 97 33.19 24.44 -9.37
C ASP A 97 32.81 25.93 -9.23
N ASP A 98 33.68 26.84 -9.66
CA ASP A 98 33.42 28.29 -9.59
C ASP A 98 32.18 28.73 -10.39
N LYS A 99 31.78 27.95 -11.41
CA LYS A 99 30.58 28.19 -12.22
C LYS A 99 29.34 27.49 -11.63
N HIS A 100 29.53 26.43 -10.84
CA HIS A 100 28.51 25.60 -10.22
C HIS A 100 28.85 25.36 -8.74
N PRO A 101 28.77 26.40 -7.89
CA PRO A 101 29.11 26.24 -6.49
C PRO A 101 28.16 25.28 -5.79
N ALA A 102 28.69 24.52 -4.82
CA ALA A 102 27.87 23.67 -3.96
C ALA A 102 26.77 24.48 -3.25
N PRO A 103 25.56 23.94 -3.08
CA PRO A 103 24.56 24.58 -2.24
C PRO A 103 25.06 24.67 -0.80
N LYS A 104 24.60 25.70 -0.06
CA LYS A 104 24.92 25.81 1.36
C LYS A 104 24.35 24.60 2.10
N ALA A 105 25.10 24.08 3.07
CA ALA A 105 24.64 22.97 3.89
C ALA A 105 23.35 23.37 4.63
N GLY A 106 22.31 22.54 4.51
CA GLY A 106 21.02 22.78 5.16
C GLY A 106 20.25 24.00 4.66
N ASP A 107 20.43 24.40 3.40
CA ASP A 107 19.76 25.57 2.80
C ASP A 107 18.29 25.27 2.44
N PRO A 108 17.31 25.83 3.18
CA PRO A 108 15.90 25.58 2.92
C PRO A 108 15.42 26.20 1.60
N GLU A 109 16.05 27.28 1.13
CA GLU A 109 15.69 27.92 -0.14
C GLU A 109 16.13 27.07 -1.33
N PHE A 110 17.32 26.47 -1.24
CA PHE A 110 17.76 25.48 -2.22
C PHE A 110 16.80 24.28 -2.24
N GLU A 111 16.46 23.72 -1.07
CA GLU A 111 15.54 22.59 -0.97
C GLU A 111 14.17 22.92 -1.57
N ARG A 112 13.58 24.08 -1.24
CA ARG A 112 12.30 24.53 -1.83
C ARG A 112 12.39 24.67 -3.34
N LYS A 113 13.48 25.24 -3.88
CA LYS A 113 13.69 25.38 -5.33
C LYS A 113 13.84 24.03 -6.01
N LEU A 114 14.61 23.11 -5.41
CA LEU A 114 14.80 21.76 -5.93
C LEU A 114 13.49 20.97 -5.96
N LEU A 115 12.73 21.00 -4.86
CA LEU A 115 11.43 20.33 -4.77
C LEU A 115 10.43 20.92 -5.76
N LYS A 116 10.39 22.25 -5.89
CA LYS A 116 9.57 22.93 -6.91
C LYS A 116 9.95 22.47 -8.32
N TRP A 117 11.24 22.41 -8.64
CA TRP A 117 11.72 21.93 -9.93
C TRP A 117 11.32 20.46 -10.18
N PHE A 118 11.47 19.57 -9.20
CA PHE A 118 11.01 18.19 -9.29
C PHE A 118 9.49 18.08 -9.49
N THR A 119 8.71 18.94 -8.86
CA THR A 119 7.25 19.00 -9.06
C THR A 119 6.92 19.46 -10.48
N GLU A 120 7.51 20.56 -10.95
CA GLU A 120 7.28 21.09 -12.30
C GLU A 120 7.67 20.10 -13.40
N ASP A 121 8.82 19.45 -13.25
CA ASP A 121 9.28 18.42 -14.18
C ASP A 121 8.35 17.21 -14.19
N ALA A 122 7.94 16.73 -13.02
CA ALA A 122 7.00 15.62 -12.90
C ALA A 122 5.63 15.93 -13.52
N GLU A 123 5.08 17.11 -13.28
CA GLU A 123 3.81 17.54 -13.87
C GLU A 123 3.92 17.62 -15.40
N LYS A 124 5.03 18.14 -15.92
CA LYS A 124 5.29 18.16 -17.37
C LYS A 124 5.32 16.75 -17.95
N GLN A 125 5.99 15.80 -17.30
CA GLN A 125 6.03 14.41 -17.72
C GLN A 125 4.64 13.76 -17.65
N LEU A 126 3.90 13.94 -16.57
CA LEU A 126 2.54 13.41 -16.41
C LEU A 126 1.53 14.03 -17.37
N ALA A 127 1.70 15.30 -17.76
CA ALA A 127 0.86 15.94 -18.76
C ALA A 127 1.06 15.34 -20.17
N ALA A 128 2.28 14.92 -20.49
CA ALA A 128 2.63 14.30 -21.76
C ALA A 128 2.45 12.77 -21.78
N ALA A 129 2.28 12.13 -20.62
CA ALA A 129 2.18 10.68 -20.50
C ALA A 129 0.83 10.13 -20.98
N ASP A 130 0.84 8.86 -21.39
CA ASP A 130 -0.38 8.08 -21.59
C ASP A 130 -1.19 8.04 -20.28
N PRO A 131 -2.53 8.23 -20.30
CA PRO A 131 -3.38 8.14 -19.10
C PRO A 131 -3.20 6.86 -18.28
N LYS A 132 -2.74 5.77 -18.89
CA LYS A 132 -2.40 4.52 -18.22
C LYS A 132 -1.29 4.69 -17.18
N VAL A 133 -0.31 5.55 -17.43
CA VAL A 133 0.79 5.83 -16.49
C VAL A 133 0.26 6.39 -15.17
N LEU A 134 -0.79 7.22 -15.23
CA LEU A 134 -1.45 7.74 -14.04
C LEU A 134 -2.05 6.61 -13.20
N ARG A 135 -2.76 5.68 -13.85
CA ARG A 135 -3.33 4.49 -13.20
C ARG A 135 -2.25 3.61 -12.58
N GLU A 136 -1.22 3.25 -13.34
CA GLU A 136 -0.11 2.41 -12.86
C GLU A 136 0.62 3.05 -11.66
N GLY A 137 0.82 4.37 -11.70
CA GLY A 137 1.40 5.12 -10.58
C GLY A 137 0.55 5.04 -9.31
N ILE A 138 -0.78 5.19 -9.45
CA ILE A 138 -1.73 5.05 -8.33
C ILE A 138 -1.78 3.61 -7.82
N GLU A 139 -1.74 2.60 -8.70
CA GLU A 139 -1.67 1.18 -8.32
C GLU A 139 -0.43 0.89 -7.46
N VAL A 140 0.74 1.42 -7.84
CA VAL A 140 1.97 1.29 -7.04
C VAL A 140 1.85 2.00 -5.69
N THR A 141 1.27 3.20 -5.68
CA THR A 141 1.14 4.03 -4.48
C THR A 141 0.19 3.37 -3.46
N ILE A 142 -0.91 2.79 -3.93
CA ILE A 142 -1.86 2.05 -3.07
C ILE A 142 -1.34 0.64 -2.74
N GLY A 143 -0.54 0.03 -3.62
CA GLY A 143 0.04 -1.29 -3.39
C GLY A 143 -0.92 -2.46 -3.62
N ARG A 144 -2.08 -2.23 -4.24
CA ARG A 144 -3.03 -3.29 -4.64
C ARG A 144 -3.85 -2.85 -5.85
N THR A 145 -4.01 -3.74 -6.83
CA THR A 145 -4.92 -3.58 -7.97
C THR A 145 -6.25 -4.29 -7.69
N TYR A 146 -7.30 -3.99 -8.45
CA TYR A 146 -8.58 -4.72 -8.31
C TYR A 146 -8.43 -6.22 -8.59
N ASP A 147 -7.69 -6.61 -9.63
CA ASP A 147 -7.45 -8.02 -9.96
C ASP A 147 -6.72 -8.80 -8.84
N LYS A 148 -6.07 -8.07 -7.93
CA LYS A 148 -5.40 -8.60 -6.74
C LYS A 148 -6.15 -8.31 -5.44
N ALA A 149 -7.42 -7.90 -5.52
CA ALA A 149 -8.27 -7.66 -4.36
C ALA A 149 -8.39 -8.91 -3.48
N GLY A 150 -8.37 -10.10 -4.08
CA GLY A 150 -8.36 -11.38 -3.37
C GLY A 150 -9.73 -12.07 -3.31
N GLU A 151 -9.72 -13.27 -2.75
CA GLU A 151 -10.90 -14.11 -2.52
C GLU A 151 -11.53 -13.79 -1.17
N VAL A 152 -12.86 -13.59 -1.16
CA VAL A 152 -13.59 -13.12 0.01
C VAL A 152 -14.71 -14.08 0.36
N GLU A 153 -14.76 -14.49 1.62
CA GLU A 153 -15.84 -15.28 2.22
C GLU A 153 -16.70 -14.41 3.13
N TRP A 154 -17.98 -14.76 3.28
CA TRP A 154 -18.88 -14.11 4.21
C TRP A 154 -19.38 -15.09 5.26
N GLU A 155 -19.24 -14.71 6.53
CA GLU A 155 -19.84 -15.39 7.65
C GLU A 155 -20.99 -14.54 8.23
N LEU A 156 -22.21 -15.05 8.12
CA LEU A 156 -23.40 -14.47 8.73
C LEU A 156 -23.36 -14.71 10.25
N LYS A 157 -23.50 -13.65 11.05
CA LYS A 157 -23.54 -13.72 12.51
C LYS A 157 -24.96 -13.64 13.05
N ASP A 158 -25.73 -12.67 12.58
CA ASP A 158 -27.10 -12.46 13.03
C ASP A 158 -28.00 -12.00 11.89
N LYS A 159 -29.29 -12.32 11.99
CA LYS A 159 -30.31 -11.98 10.98
C LYS A 159 -31.63 -11.65 11.66
N GLN A 160 -32.09 -10.43 11.48
CA GLN A 160 -33.33 -9.92 12.07
C GLN A 160 -34.28 -9.40 10.99
N ASP A 161 -35.57 -9.65 11.17
CA ASP A 161 -36.62 -9.03 10.35
C ASP A 161 -37.05 -7.72 10.98
N ARG A 162 -36.89 -6.61 10.26
CA ARG A 162 -37.31 -5.26 10.70
C ARG A 162 -38.64 -4.82 10.10
N GLY A 163 -39.33 -5.73 9.38
CA GLY A 163 -40.60 -5.48 8.72
C GLY A 163 -40.42 -5.11 7.26
N ASP A 164 -39.86 -3.94 6.97
CA ASP A 164 -39.62 -3.43 5.61
C ASP A 164 -38.32 -3.96 4.98
N HIS A 165 -37.36 -4.41 5.79
CA HIS A 165 -36.10 -5.02 5.36
C HIS A 165 -35.63 -6.11 6.33
N LEU A 166 -34.65 -6.90 5.87
CA LEU A 166 -33.87 -7.80 6.70
C LEU A 166 -32.58 -7.09 7.09
N GLU A 167 -32.27 -7.08 8.38
CA GLU A 167 -30.97 -6.66 8.89
C GLU A 167 -30.09 -7.90 9.10
N MET A 168 -28.88 -7.91 8.56
CA MET A 168 -27.95 -9.02 8.74
C MET A 168 -26.57 -8.52 9.12
N THR A 169 -26.01 -9.03 10.21
CA THR A 169 -24.64 -8.71 10.62
C THR A 169 -23.70 -9.85 10.26
N GLY A 170 -22.42 -9.56 10.02
CA GLY A 170 -21.45 -10.59 9.73
C GLY A 170 -20.04 -10.08 9.59
N THR A 171 -19.17 -11.00 9.20
CA THR A 171 -17.76 -10.70 8.91
C THR A 171 -17.45 -11.16 7.49
N LEU A 172 -16.84 -10.27 6.71
CA LEU A 172 -16.19 -10.62 5.45
C LEU A 172 -14.73 -10.91 5.73
N THR A 173 -14.24 -12.05 5.27
CA THR A 173 -12.83 -12.44 5.43
C THR A 173 -12.18 -12.53 4.06
N ASN A 174 -11.18 -11.69 3.81
CA ASN A 174 -10.32 -11.77 2.65
C ASN A 174 -9.27 -12.85 2.88
N LYS A 175 -9.46 -14.02 2.29
CA LYS A 175 -8.61 -15.21 2.50
C LYS A 175 -7.23 -15.07 1.91
N THR A 176 -7.11 -14.27 0.86
CA THR A 176 -5.82 -14.02 0.19
C THR A 176 -4.89 -13.19 1.07
N HIS A 177 -5.43 -12.19 1.76
CA HIS A 177 -4.63 -11.21 2.52
C HIS A 177 -4.74 -11.36 4.04
N GLY A 178 -5.65 -12.21 4.54
CA GLY A 178 -5.87 -12.41 5.98
C GLY A 178 -6.51 -11.19 6.66
N GLU A 179 -7.37 -10.48 5.94
CA GLU A 179 -8.03 -9.25 6.39
C GLU A 179 -9.51 -9.53 6.71
N GLU A 180 -10.06 -8.83 7.70
CA GLU A 180 -11.45 -9.01 8.13
C GLU A 180 -12.19 -7.66 8.21
N LEU A 181 -13.43 -7.65 7.71
CA LEU A 181 -14.33 -6.50 7.75
C LEU A 181 -15.63 -6.87 8.43
N ASN A 182 -16.02 -6.10 9.45
CA ASN A 182 -17.34 -6.24 10.05
C ASN A 182 -18.36 -5.46 9.23
N VAL A 183 -19.46 -6.14 8.90
CA VAL A 183 -20.46 -5.60 7.99
C VAL A 183 -21.87 -5.73 8.56
N ASP A 184 -22.69 -4.73 8.24
CA ASP A 184 -24.13 -4.75 8.48
C ASP A 184 -24.86 -4.55 7.14
N TRP A 185 -25.78 -5.44 6.85
CA TRP A 185 -26.62 -5.44 5.66
C TRP A 185 -28.01 -4.99 6.01
N LEU A 186 -28.54 -4.07 5.22
CA LEU A 186 -29.96 -3.75 5.19
C LEU A 186 -30.52 -4.18 3.83
N TYR A 187 -31.23 -5.30 3.83
CA TYR A 187 -31.66 -5.99 2.62
C TYR A 187 -33.19 -5.85 2.43
N PRO A 188 -33.66 -5.11 1.40
CA PRO A 188 -35.08 -4.86 1.21
C PRO A 188 -35.85 -6.13 0.82
N LYS A 189 -37.11 -6.23 1.25
CA LYS A 189 -37.97 -7.37 0.89
C LYS A 189 -38.19 -7.52 -0.62
N LYS A 190 -38.20 -6.39 -1.34
CA LYS A 190 -38.30 -6.32 -2.81
C LYS A 190 -37.01 -5.76 -3.38
N TRP A 191 -35.98 -6.61 -3.44
CA TRP A 191 -34.68 -6.23 -3.96
C TRP A 191 -34.69 -6.06 -5.49
N ASN A 192 -34.17 -4.94 -5.98
CA ASN A 192 -34.10 -4.63 -7.40
C ASN A 192 -32.79 -5.11 -8.08
N GLY A 193 -31.87 -5.72 -7.33
CA GLY A 193 -30.55 -6.16 -7.82
C GLY A 193 -29.41 -5.19 -7.52
N ARG A 194 -29.69 -4.01 -6.96
CA ARG A 194 -28.69 -2.98 -6.60
C ARG A 194 -28.19 -3.16 -5.18
N VAL A 195 -26.87 -3.07 -4.98
CA VAL A 195 -26.23 -2.96 -3.67
C VAL A 195 -25.47 -1.65 -3.62
N VAL A 196 -25.64 -0.89 -2.53
CA VAL A 196 -24.87 0.32 -2.24
C VAL A 196 -23.93 0.02 -1.07
N ILE A 197 -22.63 0.05 -1.32
CA ILE A 197 -21.62 0.07 -0.27
C ILE A 197 -21.66 1.45 0.37
N TRP A 198 -22.02 1.51 1.65
CA TRP A 198 -22.11 2.75 2.41
C TRP A 198 -20.88 2.93 3.29
N LEU A 199 -20.05 3.91 2.94
CA LEU A 199 -18.82 4.25 3.65
C LEU A 199 -19.03 5.52 4.45
N ASP A 200 -18.86 5.43 5.76
CA ASP A 200 -19.00 6.55 6.70
C ASP A 200 -17.79 6.61 7.62
N ASP A 201 -17.42 7.80 8.08
CA ASP A 201 -16.31 7.98 9.03
C ASP A 201 -16.61 7.29 10.37
N ALA A 202 -17.90 7.14 10.72
CA ALA A 202 -18.39 6.35 11.86
C ALA A 202 -18.47 4.83 11.59
N GLY A 203 -17.96 4.37 10.46
CA GLY A 203 -18.01 2.96 10.04
C GLY A 203 -19.42 2.51 9.72
N LYS A 204 -19.74 1.24 9.99
CA LYS A 204 -21.05 0.66 9.64
C LYS A 204 -22.22 1.30 10.37
N SER A 205 -21.98 1.93 11.52
CA SER A 205 -23.02 2.67 12.27
C SER A 205 -23.62 3.83 11.47
N GLY A 206 -22.88 4.35 10.48
CA GLY A 206 -23.34 5.42 9.60
C GLY A 206 -24.55 5.06 8.72
N ILE A 207 -24.95 3.79 8.63
CA ILE A 207 -26.14 3.38 7.85
C ILE A 207 -27.47 3.79 8.49
N GLN A 208 -27.48 4.25 9.74
CA GLN A 208 -28.70 4.64 10.46
C GLN A 208 -29.09 6.09 10.13
N ASN A 209 -29.39 6.37 8.85
CA ASN A 209 -29.75 7.71 8.38
C ASN A 209 -30.90 7.68 7.34
N ASP A 210 -31.50 8.84 7.08
CA ASP A 210 -32.70 8.94 6.23
C ASP A 210 -32.43 8.67 4.74
N ASP A 211 -31.22 8.91 4.28
CA ASP A 211 -30.81 8.64 2.90
C ASP A 211 -30.68 7.14 2.64
N VAL A 212 -30.21 6.37 3.63
CA VAL A 212 -30.22 4.90 3.60
C VAL A 212 -31.65 4.37 3.62
N LYS A 213 -32.56 4.94 4.42
CA LYS A 213 -33.98 4.55 4.40
C LYS A 213 -34.61 4.75 3.01
N LYS A 214 -34.29 5.84 2.32
CA LYS A 214 -34.74 6.08 0.93
C LYS A 214 -34.21 5.01 -0.02
N LEU A 215 -32.94 4.63 0.08
CA LEU A 215 -32.35 3.58 -0.76
C LEU A 215 -33.06 2.24 -0.59
N ILE A 216 -33.37 1.85 0.65
CA ILE A 216 -34.10 0.62 0.95
C ILE A 216 -35.53 0.67 0.44
N ALA A 217 -36.24 1.79 0.67
CA ALA A 217 -37.59 1.99 0.14
C ALA A 217 -37.63 1.90 -1.39
N GLY A 218 -36.56 2.34 -2.07
CA GLY A 218 -36.36 2.18 -3.51
C GLY A 218 -35.92 0.78 -3.97
N GLY A 219 -35.79 -0.18 -3.05
CA GLY A 219 -35.44 -1.58 -3.35
C GLY A 219 -33.94 -1.86 -3.46
N SER A 220 -33.07 -0.92 -3.08
CA SER A 220 -31.61 -1.13 -3.04
C SER A 220 -31.19 -1.74 -1.71
N ALA A 221 -30.33 -2.75 -1.75
CA ALA A 221 -29.68 -3.23 -0.53
C ALA A 221 -28.54 -2.28 -0.14
N VAL A 222 -28.31 -2.11 1.15
CA VAL A 222 -27.22 -1.28 1.68
C VAL A 222 -26.28 -2.14 2.50
N LEU A 223 -24.98 -2.01 2.23
CA LEU A 223 -23.90 -2.70 2.93
C LEU A 223 -23.06 -1.65 3.68
N GLY A 224 -23.26 -1.55 5.00
CA GLY A 224 -22.42 -0.77 5.89
C GLY A 224 -21.21 -1.59 6.34
N VAL A 225 -20.08 -0.92 6.55
CA VAL A 225 -18.80 -1.58 6.86
C VAL A 225 -17.96 -0.76 7.82
N ASP A 226 -17.27 -1.45 8.73
CA ASP A 226 -16.13 -0.89 9.46
C ASP A 226 -14.86 -1.18 8.66
N LEU A 227 -14.26 -0.16 8.04
CA LEU A 227 -12.92 -0.28 7.45
C LEU A 227 -11.88 -0.44 8.58
N LEU A 228 -10.64 -0.76 8.23
CA LEU A 228 -9.58 -1.00 9.21
C LEU A 228 -9.49 0.14 10.25
N PHE A 229 -9.56 -0.23 11.53
CA PHE A 229 -9.62 0.69 12.68
C PHE A 229 -10.83 1.64 12.70
N GLN A 230 -11.98 1.21 12.17
CA GLN A 230 -13.31 1.73 12.50
C GLN A 230 -14.06 0.75 13.40
N GLY A 231 -15.28 1.11 13.85
CA GLY A 231 -16.09 0.30 14.77
C GLY A 231 -15.67 0.39 16.25
N GLY A 232 -14.68 1.22 16.56
CA GLY A 232 -14.19 1.51 17.91
C GLY A 232 -13.60 2.91 17.99
N GLU A 233 -12.62 3.12 18.87
CA GLU A 233 -11.90 4.41 18.97
C GLU A 233 -11.22 4.75 17.64
N PRO A 234 -11.50 5.93 17.04
CA PRO A 234 -10.90 6.31 15.77
C PRO A 234 -9.38 6.33 15.84
N ALA A 235 -8.73 5.71 14.86
CA ALA A 235 -7.29 5.82 14.71
C ALA A 235 -6.89 7.28 14.49
N LYS A 236 -6.16 7.85 15.47
CA LYS A 236 -5.64 9.22 15.39
C LYS A 236 -4.32 9.31 14.62
N GLN A 237 -3.61 8.19 14.51
CA GLN A 237 -2.34 8.07 13.81
C GLN A 237 -2.18 6.68 13.20
N ASN A 238 -1.39 6.61 12.13
CA ASN A 238 -0.81 5.39 11.58
C ASN A 238 0.06 4.68 12.61
N ARG A 239 0.10 3.35 12.53
CA ARG A 239 1.10 2.54 13.24
C ARG A 239 2.45 2.77 12.60
N ILE A 240 3.47 3.01 13.42
CA ILE A 240 4.86 3.20 12.97
C ILE A 240 5.77 2.14 13.57
N VAL A 241 6.85 1.80 12.85
CA VAL A 241 7.92 0.98 13.42
C VAL A 241 8.64 1.76 14.51
N ALA A 242 9.00 1.11 15.61
CA ALA A 242 9.74 1.75 16.70
C ALA A 242 11.13 2.18 16.21
N ASN A 243 11.34 3.48 16.06
CA ASN A 243 12.60 4.06 15.65
C ASN A 243 12.77 5.46 16.25
N PRO A 244 13.94 5.80 16.82
CA PRO A 244 14.18 7.15 17.36
C PRO A 244 14.25 8.24 16.28
N ARG A 245 14.36 7.88 14.99
CA ARG A 245 14.44 8.83 13.88
C ARG A 245 13.07 9.06 13.24
N GLU A 246 12.69 10.33 13.08
CA GLU A 246 11.44 10.73 12.43
C GLU A 246 11.57 10.71 10.91
N PHE A 247 11.60 9.51 10.34
CA PHE A 247 11.64 9.32 8.89
C PHE A 247 10.59 8.32 8.45
N ALA A 248 9.65 8.78 7.61
CA ALA A 248 8.53 8.01 7.09
C ALA A 248 8.96 6.70 6.41
N GLY A 249 10.12 6.70 5.73
CA GLY A 249 10.64 5.54 5.00
C GLY A 249 10.98 4.33 5.87
N TYR A 250 11.21 4.50 7.18
CA TYR A 250 11.39 3.35 8.08
C TYR A 250 10.12 2.51 8.23
N THR A 251 8.96 3.15 8.22
CA THR A 251 7.67 2.44 8.29
C THR A 251 7.19 2.10 6.88
N TYR A 252 7.02 3.11 6.03
CA TYR A 252 6.31 2.95 4.77
C TYR A 252 7.19 2.50 3.60
N GLY A 253 8.49 2.32 3.81
CA GLY A 253 9.34 1.58 2.88
C GLY A 253 9.02 0.07 2.87
N TYR A 254 8.34 -0.43 3.90
CA TYR A 254 8.05 -1.87 4.08
C TYR A 254 6.60 -2.18 4.45
N ASN A 255 5.79 -1.17 4.80
CA ASN A 255 4.41 -1.34 5.26
C ASN A 255 3.47 -0.37 4.53
N ASN A 256 2.24 -0.82 4.27
CA ASN A 256 1.20 0.05 3.71
C ASN A 256 0.74 1.07 4.74
N ALA A 257 0.44 2.29 4.30
CA ALA A 257 -0.22 3.29 5.14
C ALA A 257 -1.71 2.94 5.34
N LEU A 258 -2.32 3.40 6.43
CA LEU A 258 -3.71 3.13 6.78
C LEU A 258 -4.68 3.58 5.67
N PHE A 259 -4.41 4.71 5.01
CA PHE A 259 -5.18 5.14 3.83
C PHE A 259 -5.20 4.05 2.74
N ALA A 260 -4.03 3.47 2.43
CA ALA A 260 -3.92 2.41 1.43
C ALA A 260 -4.64 1.13 1.87
N GLN A 261 -4.47 0.74 3.14
CA GLN A 261 -5.17 -0.43 3.70
C GLN A 261 -6.69 -0.27 3.68
N ARG A 262 -7.21 0.90 4.05
CA ARG A 262 -8.65 1.19 3.95
C ARG A 262 -9.15 1.25 2.50
N THR A 263 -8.29 1.64 1.56
CA THR A 263 -8.58 1.52 0.12
C THR A 263 -8.69 0.04 -0.28
N HIS A 264 -7.82 -0.82 0.25
CA HIS A 264 -7.87 -2.28 0.04
C HIS A 264 -9.15 -2.91 0.58
N ASP A 265 -9.63 -2.44 1.73
CA ASP A 265 -10.91 -2.87 2.31
C ASP A 265 -12.08 -2.57 1.35
N VAL A 266 -12.09 -1.38 0.73
CA VAL A 266 -13.13 -1.05 -0.27
C VAL A 266 -13.02 -1.95 -1.51
N LEU A 267 -11.81 -2.25 -1.98
CA LEU A 267 -11.61 -3.22 -3.08
C LEU A 267 -12.09 -4.63 -2.71
N THR A 268 -11.90 -5.04 -1.46
CA THR A 268 -12.41 -6.31 -0.92
C THR A 268 -13.93 -6.37 -1.00
N LEU A 269 -14.62 -5.29 -0.63
CA LEU A 269 -16.08 -5.21 -0.73
C LEU A 269 -16.57 -5.29 -2.17
N VAL A 270 -15.92 -4.58 -3.10
CA VAL A 270 -16.30 -4.65 -4.52
C VAL A 270 -16.04 -6.05 -5.08
N SER A 271 -14.89 -6.67 -4.76
CA SER A 271 -14.58 -8.04 -5.18
C SER A 271 -15.61 -9.04 -4.66
N PHE A 272 -15.98 -8.94 -3.37
CA PHE A 272 -17.01 -9.78 -2.77
C PHE A 272 -18.33 -9.70 -3.54
N LEU A 273 -18.82 -8.49 -3.83
CA LEU A 273 -20.09 -8.29 -4.52
C LEU A 273 -20.08 -8.77 -5.97
N ARG A 274 -18.92 -8.78 -6.63
CA ARG A 274 -18.79 -9.20 -8.04
C ARG A 274 -18.49 -10.68 -8.20
N ASN A 275 -17.72 -11.25 -7.30
CA ASN A 275 -17.06 -12.54 -7.51
C ASN A 275 -17.51 -13.62 -6.53
N THR A 276 -18.05 -13.27 -5.36
CA THR A 276 -18.41 -14.25 -4.33
C THR A 276 -19.85 -14.73 -4.48
N LYS A 277 -20.02 -16.05 -4.56
CA LYS A 277 -21.35 -16.68 -4.51
C LYS A 277 -21.78 -16.94 -3.08
N VAL A 278 -22.92 -16.39 -2.69
CA VAL A 278 -23.49 -16.55 -1.35
C VAL A 278 -24.67 -17.52 -1.38
N GLY A 279 -24.42 -18.80 -1.12
CA GLY A 279 -25.46 -19.83 -1.13
C GLY A 279 -26.28 -19.84 -2.43
N SER A 280 -27.59 -19.67 -2.30
CA SER A 280 -28.54 -19.54 -3.42
C SER A 280 -28.92 -18.08 -3.74
N HIS A 281 -28.32 -17.08 -3.08
CA HIS A 281 -28.63 -15.68 -3.33
C HIS A 281 -28.18 -15.26 -4.74
N PRO A 282 -28.99 -14.47 -5.47
CA PRO A 282 -28.59 -13.94 -6.76
C PRO A 282 -27.46 -12.93 -6.59
N SER A 283 -26.51 -12.93 -7.53
CA SER A 283 -25.46 -11.91 -7.59
C SER A 283 -26.05 -10.51 -7.84
N PRO A 284 -25.46 -9.45 -7.27
CA PRO A 284 -25.82 -8.07 -7.58
C PRO A 284 -25.75 -7.78 -9.08
N LYS A 285 -26.79 -7.13 -9.60
CA LYS A 285 -26.79 -6.57 -10.96
C LYS A 285 -26.05 -5.24 -11.02
N THR A 286 -26.13 -4.47 -9.93
CA THR A 286 -25.54 -3.14 -9.84
C THR A 286 -24.81 -2.99 -8.50
N VAL A 287 -23.56 -2.57 -8.54
CA VAL A 287 -22.72 -2.27 -7.37
C VAL A 287 -22.43 -0.78 -7.36
N CYS A 288 -22.90 -0.09 -6.33
CA CYS A 288 -22.69 1.33 -6.13
C CYS A 288 -21.85 1.61 -4.88
N VAL A 289 -21.19 2.76 -4.83
CA VAL A 289 -20.50 3.27 -3.64
C VAL A 289 -21.08 4.62 -3.21
N ALA A 290 -21.41 4.76 -1.93
CA ALA A 290 -21.81 6.03 -1.31
C ALA A 290 -20.80 6.37 -0.20
N ALA A 291 -20.14 7.53 -0.28
CA ALA A 291 -19.09 7.91 0.67
C ALA A 291 -19.06 9.42 0.93
N PHE A 292 -19.70 9.86 2.01
CA PHE A 292 -19.86 11.29 2.32
C PHE A 292 -19.00 11.77 3.50
N GLY A 293 -18.28 10.86 4.18
CA GLY A 293 -17.34 11.19 5.24
C GLY A 293 -16.10 11.93 4.73
N ALA A 294 -15.46 12.69 5.62
CA ALA A 294 -14.23 13.43 5.30
C ALA A 294 -13.02 12.51 5.11
N GLN A 295 -12.99 11.34 5.76
CA GLN A 295 -11.98 10.31 5.53
C GLN A 295 -12.42 9.32 4.46
N THR A 296 -13.65 8.79 4.56
CA THR A 296 -14.12 7.75 3.65
C THR A 296 -14.33 8.23 2.22
N GLY A 297 -14.67 9.51 2.01
CA GLY A 297 -14.81 10.09 0.68
C GLY A 297 -13.54 9.99 -0.17
N PRO A 298 -12.39 10.54 0.28
CA PRO A 298 -11.11 10.37 -0.40
C PRO A 298 -10.67 8.91 -0.58
N ILE A 299 -10.92 8.05 0.40
CA ILE A 299 -10.62 6.60 0.32
C ILE A 299 -11.45 5.94 -0.78
N ALA A 300 -12.74 6.30 -0.88
CA ALA A 300 -13.62 5.81 -1.94
C ALA A 300 -13.13 6.25 -3.32
N VAL A 301 -12.68 7.50 -3.48
CA VAL A 301 -12.10 7.97 -4.76
C VAL A 301 -10.89 7.13 -5.17
N ALA A 302 -9.99 6.85 -4.23
CA ALA A 302 -8.84 5.98 -4.51
C ALA A 302 -9.26 4.56 -4.92
N ALA A 303 -10.27 4.00 -4.26
CA ALA A 303 -10.80 2.68 -4.61
C ALA A 303 -11.48 2.67 -5.99
N LEU A 304 -12.24 3.70 -6.35
CA LEU A 304 -12.88 3.83 -7.67
C LEU A 304 -11.86 3.95 -8.80
N ALA A 305 -10.76 4.67 -8.56
CA ALA A 305 -9.67 4.79 -9.52
C ALA A 305 -9.13 3.40 -9.91
N LEU A 306 -9.06 2.47 -8.95
CA LEU A 306 -8.54 1.12 -9.12
C LEU A 306 -9.59 0.12 -9.60
N ALA A 307 -10.79 0.15 -9.03
CA ALA A 307 -11.89 -0.76 -9.35
C ALA A 307 -12.48 -0.51 -10.76
N GLY A 308 -12.45 0.74 -11.22
CA GLY A 308 -12.94 1.10 -12.55
C GLY A 308 -14.39 0.64 -12.78
N GLU A 309 -14.62 -0.12 -13.84
CA GLU A 309 -15.95 -0.58 -14.26
C GLU A 309 -16.64 -1.53 -13.28
N GLN A 310 -15.91 -2.04 -12.29
CA GLN A 310 -16.46 -2.95 -11.27
C GLN A 310 -17.40 -2.22 -10.30
N VAL A 311 -17.34 -0.88 -10.25
CA VAL A 311 -18.33 -0.04 -9.60
C VAL A 311 -19.15 0.68 -10.67
N ASP A 312 -20.46 0.43 -10.67
CA ASP A 312 -21.37 0.96 -11.70
C ASP A 312 -21.67 2.43 -11.51
N LEU A 313 -21.90 2.86 -10.27
CA LEU A 313 -22.19 4.25 -9.90
C LEU A 313 -21.56 4.60 -8.55
N ALA A 314 -21.11 5.84 -8.38
CA ALA A 314 -20.64 6.32 -7.09
C ALA A 314 -21.16 7.72 -6.76
N ALA A 315 -21.57 7.94 -5.51
CA ALA A 315 -21.80 9.29 -4.98
C ALA A 315 -20.90 9.53 -3.78
N LEU A 316 -20.09 10.58 -3.84
CA LEU A 316 -19.07 10.83 -2.83
C LEU A 316 -18.83 12.31 -2.57
N SER A 317 -18.24 12.63 -1.43
CA SER A 317 -17.72 13.97 -1.12
C SER A 317 -16.21 13.90 -0.91
N THR A 318 -15.45 14.73 -1.61
CA THR A 318 -14.00 14.82 -1.39
C THR A 318 -13.65 15.74 -0.22
N HIS A 319 -14.59 16.59 0.23
CA HIS A 319 -14.36 17.67 1.20
C HIS A 319 -13.17 18.57 0.86
N GLY A 320 -12.80 18.67 -0.42
CA GLY A 320 -11.61 19.42 -0.87
C GLY A 320 -10.28 18.82 -0.39
N PHE A 321 -10.27 17.55 0.02
CA PHE A 321 -9.07 16.85 0.48
C PHE A 321 -7.97 16.86 -0.58
N ARG A 322 -6.73 17.10 -0.15
CA ARG A 322 -5.52 17.02 -0.98
C ARG A 322 -4.39 16.39 -0.15
N PHE A 323 -3.75 15.35 -0.67
CA PHE A 323 -2.60 14.71 -0.05
C PHE A 323 -1.46 15.71 0.18
N GLY A 324 -1.28 16.69 -0.71
CA GLY A 324 -0.28 17.74 -0.54
C GLY A 324 -0.49 18.65 0.69
N LYS A 325 -1.65 18.55 1.36
CA LYS A 325 -1.95 19.26 2.61
C LYS A 325 -1.74 18.41 3.87
N VAL A 326 -1.41 17.12 3.74
CA VAL A 326 -1.11 16.25 4.87
C VAL A 326 0.35 16.45 5.28
N LEU A 327 0.56 17.07 6.44
CA LEU A 327 1.88 17.51 6.90
C LEU A 327 2.53 16.58 7.94
N ASP A 328 1.79 15.59 8.46
CA ASP A 328 2.31 14.59 9.38
C ASP A 328 2.29 13.21 8.69
N TYR A 329 3.45 12.54 8.62
CA TYR A 329 3.55 11.20 8.05
C TYR A 329 2.81 10.15 8.91
N ARG A 330 2.45 10.49 10.14
CA ARG A 330 1.65 9.66 11.04
C ARG A 330 0.16 9.91 10.86
N ASP A 331 -0.28 10.93 10.12
CA ASP A 331 -1.71 11.21 9.92
C ASP A 331 -2.41 10.00 9.28
N PRO A 332 -3.61 9.58 9.74
CA PRO A 332 -4.38 8.47 9.17
C PRO A 332 -4.61 8.56 7.65
N MET A 333 -4.69 9.78 7.12
CA MET A 333 -4.90 10.09 5.71
C MET A 333 -3.58 10.26 4.92
N PHE A 334 -2.43 10.04 5.56
CA PHE A 334 -1.14 10.03 4.89
C PHE A 334 -1.03 8.85 3.91
N LEU A 335 -0.52 9.15 2.71
CA LEU A 335 -0.18 8.18 1.69
C LEU A 335 1.17 8.58 1.08
N PRO A 336 2.25 7.78 1.25
CA PRO A 336 3.52 8.05 0.59
C PRO A 336 3.33 8.16 -0.91
N GLY A 337 3.66 9.31 -1.50
CA GLY A 337 3.45 9.55 -2.93
C GLY A 337 2.01 9.92 -3.34
N GLY A 338 1.08 10.09 -2.40
CA GLY A 338 -0.33 10.39 -2.71
C GLY A 338 -0.54 11.66 -3.55
N ALA A 339 0.31 12.69 -3.38
CA ALA A 339 0.26 13.91 -4.17
C ALA A 339 0.93 13.78 -5.55
N LYS A 340 1.80 12.78 -5.76
CA LYS A 340 2.70 12.68 -6.93
C LYS A 340 1.93 12.55 -8.25
N TYR A 341 0.83 11.80 -8.22
CA TYR A 341 0.05 11.44 -9.39
C TYR A 341 -1.20 12.32 -9.51
N ARG A 342 -0.99 13.63 -9.59
CA ARG A 342 -2.03 14.68 -9.64
C ARG A 342 -2.98 14.69 -8.43
N ASP A 343 -2.49 14.26 -7.27
CA ASP A 343 -3.24 14.23 -6.00
C ASP A 343 -4.61 13.49 -6.13
N LEU A 344 -5.56 13.71 -5.23
CA LEU A 344 -6.90 13.13 -5.26
C LEU A 344 -7.65 13.43 -6.58
N PRO A 345 -7.57 14.63 -7.19
CA PRO A 345 -8.16 14.89 -8.50
C PRO A 345 -7.64 13.96 -9.61
N GLY A 346 -6.37 13.56 -9.55
CA GLY A 346 -5.77 12.55 -10.42
C GLY A 346 -6.48 11.21 -10.30
N MET A 347 -6.62 10.70 -9.07
CA MET A 347 -7.36 9.47 -8.79
C MET A 347 -8.80 9.56 -9.27
N LEU A 348 -9.47 10.69 -8.97
CA LEU A 348 -10.82 10.92 -9.40
C LEU A 348 -10.92 10.88 -10.94
N SER A 349 -9.99 11.49 -11.67
CA SER A 349 -10.03 11.54 -13.14
C SER A 349 -10.03 10.17 -13.83
N LEU A 350 -9.60 9.10 -13.14
CA LEU A 350 -9.56 7.73 -13.68
C LEU A 350 -10.92 7.01 -13.65
N TYR A 351 -11.92 7.56 -12.97
CA TYR A 351 -13.28 7.01 -12.94
C TYR A 351 -14.24 7.82 -13.82
N ASP A 352 -15.12 7.13 -14.55
CA ASP A 352 -16.01 7.76 -15.54
C ASP A 352 -16.85 8.90 -14.92
N GLN A 353 -16.76 10.10 -15.50
CA GLN A 353 -17.49 11.28 -15.06
C GLN A 353 -19.01 11.09 -15.10
N LYS A 354 -19.52 10.26 -16.01
CA LYS A 354 -20.95 9.95 -16.14
C LYS A 354 -21.44 8.97 -15.08
N LYS A 355 -20.53 8.20 -14.49
CA LYS A 355 -20.81 7.19 -13.45
C LYS A 355 -20.56 7.71 -12.03
N ARG A 356 -20.33 9.01 -11.86
CA ARG A 356 -20.10 9.60 -10.53
C ARG A 356 -20.88 10.87 -10.28
N TRP A 357 -21.31 11.02 -9.04
CA TRP A 357 -21.72 12.26 -8.40
C TRP A 357 -20.67 12.63 -7.35
N VAL A 358 -20.17 13.86 -7.38
CA VAL A 358 -19.06 14.30 -6.52
C VAL A 358 -19.39 15.67 -5.93
N ALA A 359 -19.31 15.79 -4.61
CA ALA A 359 -19.30 17.04 -3.87
C ALA A 359 -17.90 17.33 -3.28
N GLY A 360 -17.70 18.55 -2.77
CA GLY A 360 -16.40 18.99 -2.23
C GLY A 360 -15.36 19.34 -3.30
N GLU A 361 -15.76 19.29 -4.57
CA GLU A 361 -15.06 19.88 -5.70
C GLU A 361 -15.83 21.14 -6.16
N ASN A 362 -15.28 21.93 -7.10
CA ASN A 362 -15.67 23.32 -7.41
C ASN A 362 -17.17 23.65 -7.68
N GLU A 363 -18.11 22.71 -7.64
CA GLU A 363 -19.54 22.94 -7.85
C GLU A 363 -20.46 22.03 -6.99
N ASP A 364 -21.52 22.60 -6.43
CA ASP A 364 -22.63 21.84 -5.81
C ASP A 364 -23.47 21.14 -6.90
N ARG A 365 -23.44 19.80 -6.92
CA ARG A 365 -24.18 19.02 -7.92
C ARG A 365 -25.64 18.85 -7.56
N LYS A 366 -26.52 19.12 -8.54
CA LYS A 366 -27.93 18.71 -8.57
C LYS A 366 -28.12 17.60 -9.61
N PRO A 367 -29.03 16.63 -9.40
CA PRO A 367 -29.95 16.43 -8.27
C PRO A 367 -29.23 15.93 -7.00
N PRO A 368 -29.94 15.79 -5.84
CA PRO A 368 -29.37 15.20 -4.63
C PRO A 368 -28.69 13.86 -4.89
N ALA A 369 -27.60 13.59 -4.17
CA ALA A 369 -26.73 12.44 -4.39
C ALA A 369 -27.48 11.09 -4.44
N ILE A 370 -28.41 10.89 -3.52
CA ILE A 370 -29.18 9.65 -3.40
C ILE A 370 -30.18 9.51 -4.55
N ASP A 371 -30.86 10.60 -4.91
CA ASP A 371 -31.77 10.60 -6.06
C ASP A 371 -30.99 10.30 -7.35
N TRP A 372 -29.75 10.80 -7.46
CA TRP A 372 -28.86 10.48 -8.58
C TRP A 372 -28.45 9.00 -8.58
N LEU A 373 -28.08 8.44 -7.44
CA LEU A 373 -27.71 7.01 -7.29
C LEU A 373 -28.88 6.05 -7.58
N MET A 374 -30.11 6.52 -7.38
CA MET A 374 -31.31 5.70 -7.58
C MET A 374 -31.78 5.65 -9.04
N LYS A 375 -31.36 6.59 -9.89
CA LYS A 375 -31.60 6.56 -11.34
C LYS A 375 -31.01 5.32 -11.98
#